data_AF-A0A6G9Y1J7-F1
#
_entry.id   AF-A0A6G9Y1J7-F1
#
_cell.length_a   1.000
_cell.length_b   1.000
_cell.length_c   1.000
_cell.angle_alpha   90.00
_cell.angle_beta   90.00
_cell.angle_gamma   90.00
#
_symmetry.space_group_name_H-M   'P 1'
#
loop_
_entity.id
_entity.type
_entity.pdbx_description
1 polymer ?
#
loop_
_entity_poly.entity_id
_entity_poly.type
_entity_poly.pdbx_seq_one_letter_code
_entity_poly.pdbx_strand_id
1 'polypeptide(L)'
;MVRLNHATMRKLLTSPGVVRMVNAAADAIAGQLDEDDDGFVESYTTDRGAAAVLVPAEVQARDGALTRAAAAVGLPVVQAGG
;
A
#
# COMPACT_ATOMS: atom_id res chain seq x y z
N MET A 1 27.49 -17.56 4.54
CA MET A 1 26.89 -16.60 3.59
C MET A 1 25.51 -17.11 3.20
N VAL A 2 24.44 -16.47 3.65
CA VAL A 2 23.06 -16.86 3.31
C VAL A 2 22.71 -16.26 1.95
N ARG A 3 22.27 -17.08 1.01
CA ARG A 3 21.88 -16.64 -0.35
C ARG A 3 20.36 -16.69 -0.45
N LEU A 4 19.74 -15.57 -0.80
CA LEU A 4 18.29 -15.47 -0.91
C LEU A 4 17.77 -16.34 -2.06
N ASN A 5 16.81 -17.23 -1.77
CA ASN A 5 16.14 -18.02 -2.79
C ASN A 5 14.96 -17.24 -3.39
N HIS A 6 15.21 -16.61 -4.54
CA HIS A 6 14.25 -15.75 -5.24
C HIS A 6 13.00 -16.50 -5.69
N ALA A 7 13.11 -17.79 -6.05
CA ALA A 7 11.97 -18.59 -6.48
C ALA A 7 11.03 -18.89 -5.31
N THR A 8 11.57 -19.22 -4.14
CA THR A 8 10.78 -19.42 -2.92
C THR A 8 10.14 -18.11 -2.45
N MET A 9 10.88 -17.01 -2.48
CA MET A 9 10.34 -15.68 -2.16
C MET A 9 9.17 -15.30 -3.06
N ARG A 10 9.28 -15.53 -4.37
CA ARG A 10 8.19 -15.27 -5.32
C ARG A 10 6.95 -16.09 -4.95
N LYS A 11 7.07 -17.39 -4.71
CA LYS A 11 5.94 -18.25 -4.32
C LYS A 11 5.26 -17.79 -3.03
N LEU A 12 6.03 -17.32 -2.05
CA LEU A 12 5.49 -16.79 -0.81
C LEU A 12 4.73 -15.48 -1.03
N LEU A 13 5.34 -14.54 -1.76
CA LEU A 13 4.75 -13.23 -2.04
C LEU A 13 3.47 -13.30 -2.90
N THR A 14 3.35 -14.32 -3.73
CA THR A 14 2.14 -14.58 -4.53
C THR A 14 1.20 -15.60 -3.88
N SER A 15 1.45 -16.01 -2.63
CA SER A 15 0.58 -16.95 -1.95
C SER A 15 -0.78 -16.31 -1.64
N PRO A 16 -1.91 -17.06 -1.70
CA PRO A 16 -3.24 -16.48 -1.49
C PRO A 16 -3.40 -15.75 -0.15
N GLY A 17 -2.71 -16.20 0.90
CA GLY A 17 -2.73 -15.54 2.21
C GLY A 17 -2.08 -14.16 2.19
N VAL A 18 -0.91 -14.03 1.57
CA VAL A 18 -0.19 -12.75 1.45
C VAL A 18 -0.97 -11.79 0.55
N VAL A 19 -1.52 -12.28 -0.55
CA VAL A 19 -2.36 -11.47 -1.45
C VAL A 19 -3.57 -10.89 -0.73
N ARG A 20 -4.32 -11.72 0.01
CA ARG A 20 -5.47 -11.23 0.80
C ARG A 20 -5.06 -10.22 1.86
N MET A 21 -3.93 -10.45 2.53
CA MET A 21 -3.42 -9.55 3.56
C MET A 21 -3.08 -8.17 2.96
N VAL A 22 -2.39 -8.12 1.81
CA VAL A 22 -2.04 -6.86 1.14
C VAL A 22 -3.29 -6.13 0.67
N ASN A 23 -4.25 -6.85 0.07
CA ASN A 23 -5.48 -6.23 -0.43
C ASN A 23 -6.34 -5.68 0.72
N ALA A 24 -6.46 -6.42 1.82
CA ALA A 24 -7.16 -5.92 3.01
C ALA A 24 -6.50 -4.67 3.61
N ALA A 25 -5.17 -4.58 3.59
CA ALA A 25 -4.45 -3.39 4.02
C ALA A 25 -4.69 -2.20 3.07
N ALA A 26 -4.69 -2.44 1.76
CA ALA A 26 -5.01 -1.41 0.76
C ALA A 26 -6.44 -0.87 0.92
N ASP A 27 -7.42 -1.76 1.09
CA ASP A 27 -8.82 -1.39 1.33
C ASP A 27 -8.98 -0.57 2.62
N ALA A 28 -8.29 -0.97 3.69
CA ALA A 28 -8.32 -0.26 4.95
C ALA A 28 -7.71 1.15 4.83
N ILE A 29 -6.57 1.30 4.13
CA ILE A 29 -5.94 2.60 3.89
C ILE A 29 -6.86 3.48 3.05
N ALA A 30 -7.43 2.93 1.98
CA ALA A 30 -8.33 3.68 1.12
C ALA A 30 -9.59 4.16 1.84
N GLY A 31 -10.13 3.36 2.75
CA GLY A 31 -11.26 3.73 3.60
C GLY A 31 -10.94 4.84 4.62
N GLN A 32 -9.69 5.30 4.72
CA GLN A 32 -9.28 6.44 5.55
C GLN A 32 -8.94 7.70 4.73
N LEU A 33 -9.09 7.67 3.41
CA LEU A 33 -8.92 8.86 2.57
C LEU A 33 -10.14 9.78 2.72
N ASP A 34 -9.90 11.09 2.75
CA ASP A 34 -10.96 12.09 2.80
C ASP A 34 -11.66 12.17 1.43
N GLU A 35 -12.94 12.54 1.39
CA GLU A 35 -13.68 12.68 0.12
C GLU A 35 -13.02 13.70 -0.83
N ASP A 36 -12.35 14.71 -0.26
CA ASP A 36 -11.64 15.77 -0.99
C ASP A 36 -10.23 15.36 -1.47
N ASP A 37 -9.70 14.21 -1.03
CA ASP A 37 -8.36 13.76 -1.43
C ASP A 37 -8.34 13.25 -2.91
N ASP A 38 -9.50 13.16 -3.57
CA ASP A 38 -9.69 12.57 -4.92
C ASP A 38 -8.98 11.21 -5.06
N GLY A 39 -8.87 10.50 -3.94
CA GLY A 39 -8.21 9.21 -3.85
C GLY A 39 -9.05 8.11 -4.46
N PHE A 40 -8.43 7.24 -5.26
CA PHE A 40 -9.10 6.06 -5.77
C PHE A 40 -8.24 4.81 -5.59
N VAL A 41 -8.90 3.71 -5.26
CA VAL A 41 -8.26 2.40 -5.26
C VAL A 41 -8.26 1.88 -6.68
N GLU A 42 -7.10 1.88 -7.31
CA GLU A 42 -6.93 1.10 -8.52
C GLU A 42 -6.52 -0.31 -8.12
N SER A 43 -7.44 -1.26 -8.28
CA SER A 43 -7.11 -2.68 -8.20
C SER A 43 -6.26 -3.05 -9.41
N TYR A 44 -4.96 -2.80 -9.36
CA TYR A 44 -4.06 -3.21 -10.43
C TYR A 44 -3.73 -4.69 -10.26
N THR A 45 -4.14 -5.51 -11.22
CA THR A 45 -3.71 -6.93 -11.24
C THR A 45 -2.26 -7.00 -11.71
N THR A 46 -1.30 -6.65 -10.85
CA THR A 46 0.10 -7.01 -11.08
C THR A 46 0.25 -8.53 -10.94
N ASP A 47 1.34 -9.13 -11.46
CA ASP A 47 1.63 -10.58 -11.38
C ASP A 47 1.59 -11.17 -9.95
N ARG A 48 1.51 -10.30 -8.93
CA ARG A 48 1.44 -10.64 -7.51
C ARG A 48 0.03 -10.53 -6.92
N GLY A 49 -0.98 -10.09 -7.68
CA GLY A 49 -2.37 -9.94 -7.21
C GLY A 49 -2.58 -8.83 -6.16
N ALA A 50 -1.65 -7.88 -6.06
CA ALA A 50 -1.64 -6.85 -5.01
C ALA A 50 -2.37 -5.57 -5.46
N ALA A 51 -3.29 -5.07 -4.63
CA ALA A 51 -3.95 -3.78 -4.77
C ALA A 51 -2.99 -2.61 -4.50
N ALA A 52 -3.27 -1.46 -5.12
CA ALA A 52 -2.59 -0.20 -4.88
C ALA A 52 -3.61 0.88 -4.52
N VAL A 53 -3.21 1.81 -3.64
CA VAL A 53 -3.99 3.00 -3.31
C VAL A 53 -3.31 4.18 -3.99
N LEU A 54 -4.07 4.95 -4.77
CA LEU A 54 -3.55 6.09 -5.52
C LEU A 54 -4.25 7.36 -5.06
N VAL A 55 -3.48 8.44 -4.99
CA VAL A 55 -3.97 9.80 -4.79
C VAL A 55 -3.24 10.71 -5.77
N PRO A 56 -3.81 11.86 -6.15
CA PRO A 56 -3.11 12.85 -6.96
C PRO A 56 -1.79 13.28 -6.30
N ALA A 57 -0.73 13.45 -7.10
CA ALA A 57 0.58 13.82 -6.59
C ALA A 57 0.57 15.16 -5.82
N GLU A 58 -0.24 16.12 -6.27
CA GLU A 58 -0.41 17.41 -5.61
C GLU A 58 -1.03 17.27 -4.22
N VAL A 59 -2.09 16.45 -4.10
CA VAL A 59 -2.74 16.15 -2.81
C VAL A 59 -1.77 15.43 -1.87
N GLN A 60 -1.00 14.47 -2.38
CA GLN A 60 0.03 13.81 -1.58
C GLN A 60 1.11 14.79 -1.10
N ALA A 61 1.56 15.71 -1.95
CA ALA A 61 2.61 16.67 -1.60
C ALA A 61 2.12 17.74 -0.60
N ARG A 62 0.89 18.20 -0.76
CA ARG A 62 0.30 19.25 0.05
C ARG A 62 -0.19 18.74 1.40
N ASP A 63 -0.96 17.65 1.37
CA ASP A 63 -1.73 17.20 2.53
C ASP A 63 -1.16 15.89 3.11
N GLY A 64 -0.39 15.13 2.32
CA GLY A 64 0.16 13.85 2.76
C GLY A 64 -0.90 12.77 2.89
N ALA A 65 -1.92 12.75 2.02
CA ALA A 65 -3.11 11.90 2.13
C ALA A 65 -2.79 10.42 2.43
N LEU A 66 -1.91 9.77 1.66
CA LEU A 66 -1.54 8.37 1.90
C LEU A 66 -0.80 8.18 3.22
N THR A 67 0.00 9.17 3.64
CA THR A 67 0.71 9.15 4.91
C THR A 67 -0.26 9.25 6.09
N ARG A 68 -1.26 10.14 6.02
CA ARG A 68 -2.32 10.26 7.03
C ARG A 68 -3.16 8.99 7.10
N ALA A 69 -3.62 8.50 5.95
CA ALA A 69 -4.44 7.29 5.86
C ALA A 69 -3.72 6.04 6.38
N ALA A 70 -2.43 5.86 6.03
CA ALA A 70 -1.61 4.78 6.55
C ALA A 70 -1.42 4.88 8.07
N ALA A 71 -1.20 6.07 8.60
CA ALA A 71 -1.09 6.29 10.05
C ALA A 71 -2.41 5.96 10.78
N ALA A 72 -3.57 6.29 10.19
CA ALA A 72 -4.88 6.01 10.76
C ALA A 72 -5.17 4.50 10.92
N VAL A 73 -4.63 3.66 10.03
CA VAL A 73 -4.72 2.19 10.15
C VAL A 73 -3.58 1.57 10.99
N GLY A 74 -2.77 2.40 11.65
CA GLY A 74 -1.73 1.97 12.58
C GLY A 74 -0.38 1.62 11.94
N LEU A 75 -0.13 1.98 10.67
CA LEU A 75 1.21 1.87 10.09
C LEU A 75 2.09 3.02 10.65
N PRO A 76 3.27 2.72 11.23
CA PRO A 76 4.20 3.76 11.63
C PRO A 76 4.72 4.49 10.39
N VAL A 77 4.38 5.78 10.27
CA VAL A 77 4.91 6.64 9.21
C VAL A 77 5.87 7.63 9.83
N VAL A 78 7.11 7.62 9.36
CA VAL A 78 8.16 8.55 9.78
C VAL A 78 8.64 9.31 8.55
N GLN A 79 8.80 10.63 8.70
CA GLN A 79 9.46 11.44 7.68
C GLN A 79 10.96 11.19 7.80
N ALA A 80 11.59 10.74 6.71
CA ALA A 80 13.04 10.76 6.62
C ALA A 80 13.46 12.24 6.61
N GLY A 81 14.27 12.66 7.59
CA GLY A 81 14.76 14.04 7.67
C GLY A 81 15.39 14.48 6.34
N GLY A 82 15.02 15.68 5.88
CA GLY A 82 15.57 16.30 4.67
C GLY A 82 16.98 16.83 4.86
#